data_AF-A0AA37XC20-F1
#
_entry.id   AF-A0AA37XC20-F1
#
_cell.length_a   1.000
_cell.length_b   1.000
_cell.length_c   1.000
_cell.angle_alpha   90.00
_cell.angle_beta   90.00
_cell.angle_gamma   90.00
#
_symmetry.space_group_name_H-M   'P 1'
#
loop_
_entity.id
_entity.type
_entity.pdbx_description
1 polymer ?
#
loop_
_entity_poly.entity_id
_entity_poly.type
_entity_poly.pdbx_seq_one_letter_code
_entity_poly.pdbx_strand_id
1 'polypeptide(L)'
;MAVVDVARSAGTTLVEAFMYRFHPQTKAVLDLVREGAIGELVHVEASFAFQTGAREGRLYDPATAGGGILDVGGYPVSFARAVAGAAQGSAFADPIEVTGAGTIGETGVDEWAVAQLVFASGATATVRSGVALEDENTATILGSKGSIRLTDPWTLTEAQRFEIRIVGEQPRTVEFSGVEPYGLEAAATAAADLETAEVSLDDTLGNAKVLDQWRAALELRYPFETETSDIPTVTGRPLARRADAPMPYGEIAGLDKPVSRLVMGVDNQADLAHASAIFDHFFEQGGNTFDTAWLYGGGELETRFGQWVRNRGVREDVVVITKGAHTPFNDPESVSRQLLESLERQGTDYADIYMTHRDNPAVPVGEFVDVIDEHIRAGRIRVAGASNWTPERFDAANEYATANGKHGFTVLSNHFGLAEALDVPWAGCEHVTDRASKAWLEERNVTLLPWSSQARGFFTGRARPDVTTDAELVRCYYSDENFERLRRAEQLAAEFGVPATAIALAYVLAQPFPTFPLFGPRTIAEARSSMTGLSVTLTPEQVAWLDLRD
;
A
#
# COMPACT_ATOMS: atom_id res chain seq x y z
N MET A 1 7.95 1.06 6.48
CA MET A 1 8.14 0.04 5.42
C MET A 1 9.48 0.11 4.67
N ALA A 2 9.96 1.29 4.25
CA ALA A 2 11.20 1.38 3.45
C ALA A 2 12.44 0.84 4.18
N VAL A 3 12.62 1.17 5.46
CA VAL A 3 13.75 0.66 6.27
C VAL A 3 13.72 -0.87 6.40
N VAL A 4 12.53 -1.44 6.67
CA VAL A 4 12.31 -2.90 6.70
C VAL A 4 12.67 -3.55 5.37
N ASP A 5 12.27 -2.92 4.26
CA ASP A 5 12.55 -3.43 2.92
C ASP A 5 14.06 -3.44 2.59
N VAL A 6 14.76 -2.37 2.94
CA VAL A 6 16.22 -2.27 2.78
C VAL A 6 16.93 -3.31 3.64
N ALA A 7 16.53 -3.49 4.90
CA ALA A 7 17.09 -4.50 5.80
C ALA A 7 16.92 -5.92 5.23
N ARG A 8 15.71 -6.27 4.81
CA ARG A 8 15.39 -7.55 4.15
C ARG A 8 16.24 -7.77 2.90
N SER A 9 16.38 -6.75 2.05
CA SER A 9 17.14 -6.84 0.80
C SER A 9 18.64 -6.94 1.02
N ALA A 10 19.17 -6.29 2.07
CA ALA A 10 20.58 -6.32 2.42
C ALA A 10 20.99 -7.55 3.24
N GLY A 11 20.01 -8.30 3.78
CA GLY A 11 20.28 -9.35 4.76
C GLY A 11 20.85 -8.79 6.06
N THR A 12 20.44 -7.56 6.42
CA THR A 12 20.92 -6.87 7.63
C THR A 12 19.86 -6.99 8.72
N THR A 13 20.29 -7.39 9.91
CA THR A 13 19.43 -7.45 11.09
C THR A 13 18.85 -6.08 11.41
N LEU A 14 17.53 -6.01 11.57
CA LEU A 14 16.81 -4.83 12.00
C LEU A 14 15.88 -5.23 13.15
N VAL A 15 15.97 -4.50 14.26
CA VAL A 15 15.17 -4.75 15.46
C VAL A 15 14.65 -3.41 15.96
N GLU A 16 13.35 -3.32 16.22
CA GLU A 16 12.76 -2.16 16.88
C GLU A 16 13.09 -2.20 18.38
N ALA A 17 13.51 -1.06 18.92
CA ALA A 17 14.08 -0.96 20.26
C ALA A 17 13.00 -1.00 21.37
N PHE A 18 12.52 -2.21 21.67
CA PHE A 18 11.61 -2.49 22.79
C PHE A 18 12.26 -3.43 23.81
N MET A 19 13.22 -2.92 24.57
CA MET A 19 14.02 -3.73 25.51
C MET A 19 13.19 -4.58 26.47
N TYR A 20 11.99 -4.12 26.85
CA TYR A 20 11.10 -4.84 27.76
C TYR A 20 10.59 -6.17 27.17
N ARG A 21 10.52 -6.28 25.83
CA ARG A 21 10.08 -7.51 25.14
C ARG A 21 11.05 -8.68 25.36
N PHE A 22 12.33 -8.37 25.59
CA PHE A 22 13.40 -9.35 25.84
C PHE A 22 13.53 -9.74 27.31
N HIS A 23 12.83 -9.03 28.21
CA HIS A 23 12.90 -9.30 29.64
C HIS A 23 12.15 -10.59 30.01
N PRO A 24 12.70 -11.47 30.88
CA PRO A 24 12.04 -12.72 31.30
C PRO A 24 10.64 -12.55 31.89
N GLN A 25 10.39 -11.41 32.57
CA GLN A 25 9.05 -11.02 33.04
C GLN A 25 8.03 -11.04 31.90
N THR A 26 8.32 -10.34 30.80
CA THR A 26 7.39 -10.20 29.68
C THR A 26 7.11 -11.54 29.05
N LYS A 27 8.15 -12.35 28.84
CA LYS A 27 8.01 -13.74 28.37
C LYS A 27 7.07 -14.54 29.27
N ALA A 28 7.30 -14.53 30.58
CA ALA A 28 6.47 -15.26 31.53
C ALA A 28 5.00 -14.81 31.52
N VAL A 29 4.75 -13.50 31.37
CA VAL A 29 3.39 -12.96 31.26
C VAL A 29 2.71 -13.45 29.98
N LEU A 30 3.38 -13.38 28.83
CA LEU A 30 2.83 -13.86 27.56
C LEU A 30 2.58 -15.37 27.57
N ASP A 31 3.48 -16.14 28.20
CA ASP A 31 3.32 -17.59 28.36
C ASP A 31 2.09 -17.93 29.23
N LEU A 32 1.89 -17.23 30.36
CA LEU A 32 0.70 -17.40 31.20
C LEU A 32 -0.60 -17.05 30.48
N VAL A 33 -0.61 -16.01 29.65
CA VAL A 33 -1.78 -15.65 28.83
C VAL A 33 -2.05 -16.74 27.80
N ARG A 34 -1.02 -17.22 27.10
CA ARG A 34 -1.12 -18.30 26.10
C ARG A 34 -1.60 -19.61 26.70
N GLU A 35 -1.20 -19.91 27.92
CA GLU A 35 -1.62 -21.09 28.69
C GLU A 35 -3.05 -20.95 29.26
N GLY A 36 -3.69 -19.78 29.12
CA GLY A 36 -5.03 -19.53 29.63
C GLY A 36 -5.11 -19.41 31.15
N ALA A 37 -4.01 -19.02 31.81
CA ALA A 37 -3.93 -18.94 33.27
C ALA A 37 -5.00 -18.00 33.87
N ILE A 38 -5.38 -16.95 33.15
CA ILE A 38 -6.44 -15.99 33.53
C ILE A 38 -7.75 -16.20 32.75
N GLY A 39 -7.90 -17.31 32.03
CA GLY A 39 -9.04 -17.56 31.13
C GLY A 39 -8.93 -16.81 29.80
N GLU A 40 -10.07 -16.56 29.17
CA GLU A 40 -10.16 -15.81 27.90
C GLU A 40 -9.76 -14.36 28.12
N LEU A 41 -8.93 -13.79 27.23
CA LEU A 41 -8.54 -12.38 27.31
C LEU A 41 -9.76 -11.48 27.09
N VAL A 42 -10.00 -10.55 28.01
CA VAL A 42 -11.10 -9.59 27.95
C VAL A 42 -10.58 -8.19 27.62
N HIS A 43 -9.61 -7.70 28.40
CA HIS A 43 -9.10 -6.34 28.25
C HIS A 43 -7.63 -6.22 28.67
N VAL A 44 -6.89 -5.29 28.08
CA VAL A 44 -5.54 -4.89 28.50
C VAL A 44 -5.53 -3.39 28.82
N GLU A 45 -5.05 -3.00 29.99
CA GLU A 45 -4.76 -1.62 30.33
C GLU A 45 -3.25 -1.44 30.38
N ALA A 46 -2.69 -0.49 29.63
CA ALA A 46 -1.27 -0.20 29.67
C ALA A 46 -1.02 1.30 29.56
N SER A 47 -0.09 1.83 30.36
CA SER A 47 0.26 3.24 30.28
C SER A 47 1.73 3.51 30.48
N PHE A 48 2.24 4.51 29.77
CA PHE A 48 3.57 5.04 29.97
C PHE A 48 3.57 6.56 29.77
N ALA A 49 3.73 7.31 30.84
CA ALA A 49 3.81 8.76 30.86
C ALA A 49 4.81 9.27 31.91
N PHE A 50 5.29 10.49 31.73
CA PHE A 50 6.17 11.17 32.68
C PHE A 50 6.03 12.69 32.53
N GLN A 51 6.41 13.44 33.57
CA GLN A 51 6.41 14.90 33.53
C GLN A 51 7.84 15.44 33.30
N THR A 52 8.10 16.01 32.12
CA THR A 52 9.40 16.60 31.75
C THR A 52 9.73 17.93 32.46
N GLY A 53 8.74 18.59 33.04
CA GLY A 53 8.85 19.93 33.61
C GLY A 53 8.65 21.03 32.58
N ALA A 54 9.73 21.46 31.89
CA ALA A 54 9.65 22.51 30.88
C ALA A 54 9.16 21.96 29.52
N ARG A 55 8.38 22.76 28.79
CA ARG A 55 7.88 22.45 27.44
C ARG A 55 8.92 22.77 26.36
N GLU A 56 10.12 22.20 26.50
CA GLU A 56 11.27 22.47 25.63
C GLU A 56 11.93 21.15 25.16
N GLY A 57 12.73 21.25 24.10
CA GLY A 57 13.48 20.11 23.55
C GLY A 57 12.66 19.18 22.66
N ARG A 58 13.26 18.03 22.28
CA ARG A 58 12.72 17.13 21.24
C ARG A 58 11.29 16.66 21.48
N LEU A 59 10.89 16.49 22.74
CA LEU A 59 9.55 16.00 23.10
C LEU A 59 8.46 17.03 22.82
N TYR A 60 8.80 18.31 22.72
CA TYR A 60 7.87 19.41 22.41
C TYR A 60 8.12 20.02 21.03
N ASP A 61 9.02 19.46 20.23
CA ASP A 61 9.37 19.97 18.91
C ASP A 61 8.61 19.19 17.82
N PRO A 62 7.58 19.79 17.18
CA PRO A 62 6.84 19.13 16.11
C PRO A 62 7.70 18.84 14.87
N ALA A 63 8.82 19.55 14.65
CA ALA A 63 9.71 19.27 13.53
C ALA A 63 10.47 17.94 13.68
N THR A 64 10.52 17.38 14.89
CA THR A 64 11.17 16.10 15.20
C THR A 64 10.18 15.00 15.59
N ALA A 65 8.89 15.18 15.27
CA ALA A 65 7.82 14.27 15.66
C ALA A 65 7.65 14.13 17.19
N GLY A 66 7.81 15.23 17.93
CA GLY A 66 7.64 15.25 19.38
C GLY A 66 6.22 14.85 19.83
N GLY A 67 6.07 14.57 21.13
CA GLY A 67 4.83 14.13 21.77
C GLY A 67 4.97 12.81 22.50
N GLY A 68 3.90 12.37 23.16
CA GLY A 68 3.85 11.11 23.90
C GLY A 68 3.60 9.89 23.02
N ILE A 69 2.76 10.01 21.99
CA ILE A 69 2.32 8.88 21.15
C ILE A 69 3.52 8.21 20.46
N LEU A 70 4.39 8.99 19.80
CA LEU A 70 5.54 8.47 19.05
C LEU A 70 6.81 8.26 19.90
N ASP A 71 6.82 8.71 21.15
CA ASP A 71 7.91 8.47 22.09
C ASP A 71 7.60 7.22 22.94
N VAL A 72 6.93 7.39 24.07
CA VAL A 72 6.60 6.29 24.98
C VAL A 72 5.32 5.53 24.64
N GLY A 73 4.43 6.09 23.81
CA GLY A 73 3.17 5.46 23.43
C GLY A 73 3.32 4.16 22.65
N GLY A 74 4.47 3.93 22.02
CA GLY A 74 4.81 2.65 21.39
C GLY A 74 4.86 1.47 22.35
N TYR A 75 5.25 1.68 23.62
CA TYR A 75 5.38 0.63 24.63
C TYR A 75 4.02 -0.01 25.01
N PRO A 76 3.00 0.76 25.44
CA PRO A 76 1.70 0.17 25.77
C PRO A 76 1.00 -0.41 24.54
N VAL A 77 1.19 0.16 23.33
CA VAL A 77 0.69 -0.41 22.07
C VAL A 77 1.34 -1.76 21.77
N SER A 78 2.66 -1.83 21.80
CA SER A 78 3.43 -3.06 21.57
C SER A 78 3.07 -4.14 22.59
N PHE A 79 2.88 -3.77 23.87
CA PHE A 79 2.47 -4.71 24.92
C PHE A 79 1.04 -5.24 24.68
N ALA A 80 0.08 -4.36 24.40
CA ALA A 80 -1.30 -4.77 24.14
C ALA A 80 -1.42 -5.73 22.95
N ARG A 81 -0.71 -5.42 21.84
CA ARG A 81 -0.68 -6.27 20.64
C ARG A 81 -0.03 -7.63 20.91
N ALA A 82 1.07 -7.66 21.67
CA ALA A 82 1.73 -8.92 22.07
C ALA A 82 0.83 -9.80 22.96
N VAL A 83 0.14 -9.21 23.94
CA VAL A 83 -0.80 -9.92 24.82
C VAL A 83 -1.99 -10.47 24.04
N ALA A 84 -2.58 -9.66 23.16
CA ALA A 84 -3.67 -10.08 22.29
C ALA A 84 -3.25 -11.19 21.32
N GLY A 85 -2.01 -11.15 20.81
CA GLY A 85 -1.41 -12.22 20.03
C GLY A 85 -1.24 -13.50 20.83
N ALA A 86 -0.67 -13.41 22.03
CA ALA A 86 -0.43 -14.55 22.90
C ALA A 86 -1.73 -15.30 23.25
N ALA A 87 -2.82 -14.57 23.51
CA ALA A 87 -4.15 -15.14 23.75
C ALA A 87 -4.71 -15.91 22.55
N GLN A 88 -4.23 -15.62 21.34
CA GLN A 88 -4.63 -16.26 20.08
C GLN A 88 -3.57 -17.24 19.55
N GLY A 89 -2.54 -17.54 20.35
CA GLY A 89 -1.44 -18.42 19.93
C GLY A 89 -0.51 -17.84 18.86
N SER A 90 -0.56 -16.53 18.65
CA SER A 90 0.30 -15.78 17.71
C SER A 90 1.32 -14.91 18.47
N ALA A 91 2.34 -14.37 17.77
CA ALA A 91 3.33 -13.48 18.40
C ALA A 91 2.73 -12.09 18.74
N PHE A 92 1.84 -11.60 17.88
CA PHE A 92 1.11 -10.35 18.05
C PHE A 92 -0.28 -10.49 17.39
N ALA A 93 -1.16 -9.53 17.65
CA ALA A 93 -2.41 -9.36 16.91
C ALA A 93 -2.60 -7.87 16.59
N ASP A 94 -3.04 -7.56 15.37
CA ASP A 94 -3.40 -6.20 14.99
C ASP A 94 -4.84 -5.89 15.40
N PRO A 95 -5.11 -4.67 15.92
CA PRO A 95 -6.48 -4.24 16.16
C PRO A 95 -7.21 -4.00 14.83
N ILE A 96 -8.50 -4.31 14.82
CA ILE A 96 -9.42 -4.01 13.73
C ILE A 96 -10.01 -2.61 13.85
N GLU A 97 -9.93 -1.99 15.02
CA GLU A 97 -10.38 -0.63 15.29
C GLU A 97 -9.44 0.05 16.29
N VAL A 98 -9.12 1.32 16.02
CA VAL A 98 -8.36 2.20 16.90
C VAL A 98 -9.12 3.52 17.01
N THR A 99 -9.51 3.89 18.23
CA THR A 99 -10.07 5.21 18.53
C THR A 99 -9.22 5.88 19.58
N GLY A 100 -9.18 7.22 19.60
CA GLY A 100 -8.32 7.94 20.52
C GLY A 100 -8.81 9.34 20.85
N ALA A 101 -8.30 9.87 21.95
CA ALA A 101 -8.48 11.24 22.40
C ALA A 101 -7.23 11.70 23.13
N GLY A 102 -7.03 13.01 23.23
CA GLY A 102 -5.89 13.56 23.95
C GLY A 102 -5.88 15.07 23.97
N THR A 103 -4.77 15.64 24.43
CA THR A 103 -4.52 17.07 24.46
C THR A 103 -3.30 17.38 23.59
N ILE A 104 -3.53 18.13 22.51
CA ILE A 104 -2.45 18.75 21.75
C ILE A 104 -2.08 20.06 22.45
N GLY A 105 -0.82 20.16 22.86
CA GLY A 105 -0.28 21.32 23.58
C GLY A 105 -0.06 22.53 22.68
N GLU A 106 0.36 23.64 23.28
CA GLU A 106 0.62 24.89 22.55
C GLU A 106 1.73 24.76 21.50
N THR A 107 2.65 23.81 21.66
CA THR A 107 3.71 23.53 20.68
C THR A 107 3.24 22.70 19.48
N GLY A 108 2.01 22.18 19.52
CA GLY A 108 1.44 21.36 18.44
C GLY A 108 1.75 19.86 18.54
N VAL A 109 2.33 19.39 19.64
CA VAL A 109 2.52 17.95 19.93
C VAL A 109 1.45 17.44 20.89
N ASP A 110 1.23 16.12 20.95
CA ASP A 110 0.41 15.53 22.00
C ASP A 110 1.13 15.52 23.35
N GLU A 111 0.54 16.19 24.35
CA GLU A 111 1.07 16.24 25.72
C GLU A 111 0.54 15.09 26.59
N TRP A 112 -0.66 14.61 26.25
CA TRP A 112 -1.33 13.44 26.82
C TRP A 112 -2.28 12.83 25.79
N ALA A 113 -2.32 11.51 25.71
CA ALA A 113 -3.25 10.80 24.84
C ALA A 113 -3.69 9.47 25.45
N VAL A 114 -4.88 9.03 25.04
CA VAL A 114 -5.44 7.70 25.29
C VAL A 114 -5.99 7.12 23.98
N ALA A 115 -5.85 5.81 23.78
CA ALA A 115 -6.52 5.08 22.72
C ALA A 115 -7.21 3.81 23.22
N GLN A 116 -8.29 3.45 22.54
CA GLN A 116 -8.97 2.16 22.64
C GLN A 116 -8.65 1.34 21.39
N LEU A 117 -8.23 0.10 21.61
CA LEU A 117 -7.93 -0.87 20.57
C LEU A 117 -8.96 -2.00 20.65
N VAL A 118 -9.54 -2.41 19.52
CA VAL A 118 -10.44 -3.57 19.43
C VAL A 118 -9.79 -4.62 18.55
N PHE A 119 -9.70 -5.86 19.02
CA PHE A 119 -9.11 -6.98 18.27
C PHE A 119 -10.19 -7.86 17.65
N ALA A 120 -9.83 -8.59 16.59
CA ALA A 120 -10.75 -9.51 15.90
C ALA A 120 -11.34 -10.61 16.83
N SER A 121 -10.63 -10.96 17.90
CA SER A 121 -11.10 -11.90 18.93
C SER A 121 -12.22 -11.34 19.82
N GLY A 122 -12.50 -10.03 19.75
CA GLY A 122 -13.39 -9.32 20.66
C GLY A 122 -12.71 -8.79 21.93
N ALA A 123 -11.44 -9.14 22.17
CA ALA A 123 -10.64 -8.51 23.22
C ALA A 123 -10.42 -7.02 22.92
N THR A 124 -10.18 -6.23 23.97
CA THR A 124 -9.96 -4.79 23.85
C THR A 124 -8.69 -4.35 24.60
N ALA A 125 -8.19 -3.14 24.33
CA ALA A 125 -7.13 -2.55 25.13
C ALA A 125 -7.28 -1.03 25.28
N THR A 126 -6.96 -0.51 26.46
CA THR A 126 -6.77 0.92 26.75
C THR A 126 -5.27 1.19 26.84
N VAL A 127 -4.75 2.00 25.93
CA VAL A 127 -3.35 2.45 25.96
C VAL A 127 -3.29 3.95 26.24
N ARG A 128 -2.34 4.39 27.09
CA ARG A 128 -2.17 5.81 27.45
C ARG A 128 -0.72 6.21 27.35
N SER A 129 -0.48 7.43 26.89
CA SER A 129 0.85 8.04 26.85
C SER A 129 0.81 9.52 27.20
N GLY A 130 1.95 10.09 27.59
CA GLY A 130 2.09 11.53 27.70
C GLY A 130 3.44 11.98 28.26
N VAL A 131 3.77 13.22 27.97
CA VAL A 131 5.05 13.86 28.35
C VAL A 131 4.85 15.02 29.33
N ALA A 132 3.60 15.35 29.65
CA ALA A 132 3.22 16.44 30.54
C ALA A 132 2.41 16.00 31.78
N LEU A 133 2.46 14.72 32.15
CA LEU A 133 1.79 14.18 33.33
C LEU A 133 2.59 13.06 33.99
N GLU A 134 2.41 12.88 35.29
CA GLU A 134 2.87 11.70 36.00
C GLU A 134 1.79 10.60 35.98
N ASP A 135 2.18 9.35 35.71
CA ASP A 135 1.32 8.18 35.79
C ASP A 135 2.05 7.04 36.52
N GLU A 136 1.31 6.05 37.03
CA GLU A 136 1.90 4.88 37.71
C GLU A 136 2.71 3.98 36.75
N ASN A 137 2.57 4.18 35.43
CA ASN A 137 3.29 3.44 34.40
C ASN A 137 3.11 1.92 34.52
N THR A 138 1.86 1.46 34.53
CA THR A 138 1.52 0.05 34.81
C THR A 138 0.98 -0.67 33.58
N ALA A 139 0.93 -2.00 33.66
CA ALA A 139 0.20 -2.84 32.72
C ALA A 139 -0.66 -3.86 33.46
N THR A 140 -1.95 -3.94 33.13
CA THR A 140 -2.91 -4.88 33.69
C THR A 140 -3.59 -5.67 32.58
N ILE A 141 -3.58 -6.99 32.69
CA ILE A 141 -4.23 -7.92 31.77
C ILE A 141 -5.43 -8.52 32.50
N LEU A 142 -6.61 -8.36 31.92
CA LEU A 142 -7.88 -8.82 32.46
C LEU A 142 -8.41 -9.98 31.62
N GLY A 143 -8.59 -11.14 32.25
CA GLY A 143 -9.18 -12.32 31.65
C GLY A 143 -10.45 -12.76 32.36
N SER A 144 -11.18 -13.70 31.77
CA SER A 144 -12.48 -14.16 32.30
C SER A 144 -12.41 -14.87 33.66
N LYS A 145 -11.23 -15.32 34.09
CA LYS A 145 -11.01 -16.02 35.38
C LYS A 145 -10.13 -15.23 36.35
N GLY A 146 -9.49 -14.15 35.93
CA GLY A 146 -8.50 -13.47 36.75
C GLY A 146 -7.76 -12.34 36.04
N SER A 147 -6.69 -11.87 36.66
CA SER A 147 -5.86 -10.79 36.13
C SER A 147 -4.37 -10.97 36.42
N ILE A 148 -3.55 -10.29 35.63
CA ILE A 148 -2.10 -10.13 35.83
C ILE A 148 -1.81 -8.62 35.89
N ARG A 149 -1.11 -8.15 36.93
CA ARG A 149 -0.72 -6.73 37.08
C ARG A 149 0.79 -6.58 37.21
N LEU A 150 1.38 -5.78 36.33
CA LEU A 150 2.78 -5.37 36.32
C LEU A 150 2.87 -3.92 36.81
N THR A 151 3.71 -3.66 37.81
CA THR A 151 3.84 -2.32 38.42
C THR A 151 4.97 -1.48 37.83
N ASP A 152 5.92 -2.09 37.14
CA ASP A 152 6.98 -1.43 36.38
C ASP A 152 7.32 -2.28 35.14
N PRO A 153 6.50 -2.20 34.07
CA PRO A 153 6.72 -3.03 32.88
C PRO A 153 7.82 -2.47 31.97
N TRP A 154 8.22 -1.20 32.16
CA TRP A 154 8.99 -0.45 31.16
C TRP A 154 10.40 -0.10 31.58
N THR A 155 10.66 0.26 32.84
CA THR A 155 12.00 0.76 33.23
C THR A 155 12.94 -0.38 33.59
N LEU A 156 12.43 -1.42 34.27
CA LEU A 156 13.06 -2.73 34.45
C LEU A 156 14.47 -2.70 35.08
N THR A 157 14.79 -1.67 35.87
CA THR A 157 16.15 -1.46 36.42
C THR A 157 16.41 -2.17 37.74
N GLU A 158 15.37 -2.45 38.52
CA GLU A 158 15.45 -3.17 39.79
C GLU A 158 14.81 -4.56 39.69
N ALA A 159 14.73 -5.30 40.82
CA ALA A 159 14.02 -6.57 40.87
C ALA A 159 12.55 -6.36 40.47
N GLN A 160 12.11 -7.14 39.50
CA GLN A 160 10.80 -6.97 38.88
C GLN A 160 9.81 -7.99 39.43
N ARG A 161 8.54 -7.61 39.49
CA ARG A 161 7.48 -8.52 39.90
C ARG A 161 6.17 -8.19 39.22
N PHE A 162 5.36 -9.23 39.07
CA PHE A 162 3.95 -9.09 38.74
C PHE A 162 3.08 -9.94 39.65
N GLU A 163 1.86 -9.48 39.85
CA GLU A 163 0.87 -10.15 40.68
C GLU A 163 -0.16 -10.83 39.78
N ILE A 164 -0.52 -12.07 40.10
CA ILE A 164 -1.57 -12.83 39.44
C ILE A 164 -2.70 -13.04 40.43
N ARG A 165 -3.92 -12.69 40.03
CA ARG A 165 -5.14 -12.90 40.83
C ARG A 165 -6.10 -13.78 40.06
N ILE A 166 -6.41 -14.97 40.57
CA ILE A 166 -7.44 -15.86 40.03
C ILE A 166 -8.64 -15.86 40.97
N VAL A 167 -9.85 -15.79 40.43
CA VAL A 167 -11.07 -15.77 41.23
C VAL A 167 -11.16 -17.06 42.05
N GLY A 168 -11.22 -16.92 43.38
CA GLY A 168 -11.30 -18.04 44.31
C GLY A 168 -9.94 -18.59 44.78
N GLU A 169 -8.82 -18.02 44.30
CA GLU A 169 -7.47 -18.38 44.73
C GLU A 169 -6.80 -17.23 45.51
N GLN A 170 -5.75 -17.55 46.26
CA GLN A 170 -4.91 -16.51 46.88
C GLN A 170 -4.04 -15.84 45.81
N PRO A 171 -3.88 -14.50 45.83
CA PRO A 171 -2.96 -13.82 44.93
C PRO A 171 -1.54 -14.39 45.02
N ARG A 172 -0.90 -14.55 43.87
CA ARG A 172 0.49 -15.02 43.78
C ARG A 172 1.35 -13.96 43.11
N THR A 173 2.58 -13.83 43.59
CA THR A 173 3.58 -12.91 43.03
C THR A 173 4.64 -13.73 42.33
N VAL A 174 5.03 -13.31 41.13
CA VAL A 174 6.19 -13.86 40.42
C VAL A 174 7.27 -12.79 40.44
N GLU A 175 8.47 -13.16 40.86
CA GLU A 175 9.62 -12.25 41.01
C GLU A 175 10.74 -12.62 40.05
N PHE A 176 11.43 -11.60 39.55
CA PHE A 176 12.57 -11.70 38.66
C PHE A 176 13.72 -10.88 39.24
N SER A 177 14.93 -11.42 39.17
CA SER A 177 16.12 -10.67 39.51
C SER A 177 16.30 -9.50 38.53
N GLY A 178 16.86 -8.39 39.03
CA GLY A 178 17.23 -7.27 38.17
C GLY A 178 18.25 -7.70 37.11
N VAL A 179 18.07 -7.21 35.89
CA VAL A 179 18.92 -7.48 34.73
C VAL A 179 19.14 -6.16 33.98
N GLU A 180 20.12 -6.13 33.07
CA GLU A 180 20.30 -5.00 32.16
C GLU A 180 19.43 -5.22 30.92
N PRO A 181 18.26 -4.57 30.78
CA PRO A 181 17.30 -4.95 29.74
C PRO A 181 17.81 -4.60 28.33
N TYR A 182 18.54 -3.50 28.18
CA TYR A 182 19.23 -3.17 26.92
C TYR A 182 20.34 -4.17 26.58
N GLY A 183 20.97 -4.80 27.57
CA GLY A 183 21.92 -5.87 27.36
C GLY A 183 21.27 -7.12 26.78
N LEU A 184 20.03 -7.44 27.21
CA LEU A 184 19.24 -8.54 26.65
C LEU A 184 18.83 -8.27 25.19
N GLU A 185 18.34 -7.06 24.90
CA GLU A 185 18.00 -6.65 23.53
C GLU A 185 19.23 -6.70 22.61
N ALA A 186 20.37 -6.17 23.07
CA ALA A 186 21.61 -6.19 22.29
C ALA A 186 22.09 -7.62 22.02
N ALA A 187 22.01 -8.51 23.03
CA ALA A 187 22.36 -9.92 22.87
C ALA A 187 21.43 -10.64 21.88
N ALA A 188 20.12 -10.41 21.97
CA ALA A 188 19.14 -10.98 21.04
C ALA A 188 19.35 -10.45 19.60
N THR A 189 19.61 -9.15 19.45
CA THR A 189 19.91 -8.52 18.16
C THR A 189 21.19 -9.10 17.56
N ALA A 190 22.25 -9.28 18.35
CA ALA A 190 23.51 -9.85 17.88
C ALA A 190 23.40 -11.35 17.50
N ALA A 191 22.41 -12.06 18.03
CA ALA A 191 22.16 -13.47 17.73
C ALA A 191 21.14 -13.68 16.59
N ALA A 192 20.42 -12.63 16.20
CA ALA A 192 19.41 -12.68 15.15
C ALA A 192 20.04 -12.68 13.76
N ASP A 193 19.34 -13.27 12.79
CA ASP A 193 19.70 -13.19 11.37
C ASP A 193 19.13 -11.90 10.78
N LEU A 194 17.81 -11.86 10.56
CA LEU A 194 17.11 -10.68 10.03
C LEU A 194 16.32 -9.89 11.10
N GLU A 195 15.70 -10.61 12.03
CA GLU A 195 14.79 -10.08 13.05
C GLU A 195 14.80 -11.00 14.29
N THR A 196 14.28 -10.55 15.43
CA THR A 196 14.22 -11.36 16.66
C THR A 196 12.90 -12.12 16.77
N ALA A 197 12.88 -13.19 17.55
CA ALA A 197 11.64 -13.94 17.81
C ALA A 197 10.65 -13.13 18.67
N GLU A 198 11.18 -12.22 19.49
CA GLU A 198 10.41 -11.36 20.37
C GLU A 198 9.75 -10.20 19.63
N VAL A 199 10.40 -9.65 18.58
CA VAL A 199 9.93 -8.49 17.82
C VAL A 199 10.25 -8.71 16.34
N SER A 200 9.28 -9.23 15.59
CA SER A 200 9.42 -9.35 14.14
C SER A 200 9.20 -8.01 13.44
N LEU A 201 9.68 -7.88 12.20
CA LEU A 201 9.49 -6.67 11.40
C LEU A 201 8.02 -6.45 11.02
N ASP A 202 7.22 -7.52 10.95
CA ASP A 202 5.78 -7.41 10.76
C ASP A 202 5.09 -6.89 12.04
N ASP A 203 5.56 -7.30 13.23
CA ASP A 203 5.12 -6.72 14.52
C ASP A 203 5.43 -5.21 14.54
N THR A 204 6.64 -4.81 14.17
CA THR A 204 7.07 -3.41 14.07
C THR A 204 6.21 -2.58 13.11
N LEU A 205 5.90 -3.09 11.92
CA LEU A 205 5.04 -2.38 10.98
C LEU A 205 3.60 -2.23 11.52
N GLY A 206 3.10 -3.24 12.25
CA GLY A 206 1.80 -3.15 12.89
C GLY A 206 1.77 -2.15 14.06
N ASN A 207 2.86 -2.03 14.84
CA ASN A 207 3.00 -0.97 15.86
C ASN A 207 2.90 0.41 15.22
N ALA A 208 3.70 0.67 14.18
CA ALA A 208 3.68 1.94 13.46
C ALA A 208 2.27 2.28 12.93
N LYS A 209 1.56 1.29 12.36
CA LYS A 209 0.19 1.48 11.88
C LYS A 209 -0.78 1.88 12.98
N VAL A 210 -0.71 1.27 14.17
CA VAL A 210 -1.57 1.63 15.30
C VAL A 210 -1.25 3.03 15.81
N LEU A 211 0.03 3.40 15.87
CA LEU A 211 0.45 4.75 16.25
C LEU A 211 -0.07 5.80 15.27
N ASP A 212 0.02 5.55 13.96
CA ASP A 212 -0.53 6.45 12.94
C ASP A 212 -2.05 6.59 13.05
N GLN A 213 -2.78 5.48 13.29
CA GLN A 213 -4.22 5.52 13.53
C GLN A 213 -4.58 6.30 14.81
N TRP A 214 -3.78 6.16 15.87
CA TRP A 214 -3.96 6.92 17.10
C TRP A 214 -3.74 8.42 16.87
N ARG A 215 -2.66 8.81 16.20
CA ARG A 215 -2.41 10.22 15.82
C ARG A 215 -3.55 10.78 14.97
N ALA A 216 -4.00 10.02 13.97
CA ALA A 216 -5.10 10.42 13.09
C ALA A 216 -6.40 10.67 13.87
N ALA A 217 -6.68 9.91 14.93
CA ALA A 217 -7.85 10.13 15.79
C ALA A 217 -7.79 11.47 16.55
N LEU A 218 -6.60 12.04 16.74
CA LEU A 218 -6.39 13.37 17.33
C LEU A 218 -6.21 14.48 16.28
N GLU A 219 -6.32 14.14 14.98
CA GLU A 219 -5.94 15.03 13.86
C GLU A 219 -4.49 15.55 13.98
N LEU A 220 -3.61 14.81 14.67
CA LEU A 220 -2.22 15.20 14.87
C LEU A 220 -1.40 14.93 13.61
N ARG A 221 -0.90 16.00 12.99
CA ARG A 221 0.05 15.95 11.87
C ARG A 221 1.24 16.85 12.12
N TYR A 222 2.41 16.38 11.69
CA TYR A 222 3.66 17.13 11.80
C TYR A 222 3.94 17.97 10.53
N PRO A 223 4.75 19.03 10.64
CA PRO A 223 5.02 19.94 9.51
C PRO A 223 5.62 19.26 8.26
N PHE A 224 6.30 18.12 8.41
CA PHE A 224 6.91 17.36 7.32
C PHE A 224 5.97 16.31 6.69
N GLU A 225 4.73 16.21 7.16
CA GLU A 225 3.71 15.26 6.65
C GLU A 225 2.69 15.93 5.71
N THR A 226 2.95 17.17 5.26
CA THR A 226 2.04 17.87 4.36
C THR A 226 2.17 17.39 2.92
N GLU A 227 1.10 17.53 2.14
CA GLU A 227 1.08 17.21 0.70
C GLU A 227 2.02 18.10 -0.16
N THR A 228 2.63 19.12 0.44
CA THR A 228 3.58 20.04 -0.20
C THR A 228 5.00 19.93 0.37
N SER A 229 5.24 18.97 1.26
CA SER A 229 6.53 18.78 1.91
C SER A 229 7.62 18.34 0.93
N ASP A 230 8.83 18.85 1.14
CA ASP A 230 10.03 18.37 0.46
C ASP A 230 10.57 17.14 1.19
N ILE A 231 10.10 15.97 0.77
CA ILE A 231 10.47 14.69 1.38
C ILE A 231 11.69 14.16 0.63
N PRO A 232 12.86 13.96 1.25
CA PRO A 232 14.03 13.40 0.57
C PRO A 232 13.79 11.94 0.16
N THR A 233 14.66 11.39 -0.70
CA THR A 233 14.71 9.93 -0.88
C THR A 233 15.12 9.26 0.43
N VAL A 234 14.79 7.98 0.59
CA VAL A 234 15.18 7.18 1.77
C VAL A 234 16.69 7.23 2.03
N THR A 235 17.50 7.35 0.97
CA THR A 235 18.96 7.40 1.08
C THR A 235 19.53 8.82 1.20
N GLY A 236 18.69 9.86 1.07
CA GLY A 236 19.11 11.26 0.99
C GLY A 236 19.89 11.63 -0.28
N ARG A 237 20.06 10.70 -1.23
CA ARG A 237 20.75 10.91 -2.51
C ARG A 237 19.75 11.21 -3.64
N PRO A 238 20.18 11.84 -4.74
CA PRO A 238 19.34 11.97 -5.93
C PRO A 238 18.81 10.61 -6.38
N LEU A 239 17.53 10.58 -6.78
CA LEU A 239 16.89 9.37 -7.26
C LEU A 239 17.52 8.93 -8.59
N ALA A 240 17.86 7.64 -8.70
CA ALA A 240 18.48 7.09 -9.89
C ALA A 240 18.01 5.65 -10.12
N ARG A 241 17.91 5.24 -11.38
CA ARG A 241 17.64 3.84 -11.73
C ARG A 241 18.83 2.97 -11.34
N ARG A 242 18.56 1.78 -10.85
CA ARG A 242 19.61 0.80 -10.55
C ARG A 242 20.19 0.25 -11.85
N ALA A 243 21.48 -0.08 -11.82
CA ALA A 243 22.17 -0.68 -12.96
C ALA A 243 21.64 -2.10 -13.28
N ASP A 244 21.13 -2.81 -12.28
CA ASP A 244 20.54 -4.14 -12.37
C ASP A 244 19.00 -4.12 -12.37
N ALA A 245 18.39 -2.97 -12.69
CA ALA A 245 16.94 -2.81 -12.78
C ALA A 245 16.32 -3.84 -13.74
N PRO A 246 15.28 -4.59 -13.33
CA PRO A 246 14.71 -5.67 -14.15
C PRO A 246 13.77 -5.17 -15.25
N MET A 247 13.46 -3.87 -15.31
CA MET A 247 12.39 -3.34 -16.16
C MET A 247 12.71 -3.43 -17.66
N PRO A 248 11.93 -4.20 -18.44
CA PRO A 248 11.98 -4.10 -19.89
C PRO A 248 11.22 -2.84 -20.35
N TYR A 249 11.57 -2.34 -21.54
CA TYR A 249 10.95 -1.17 -22.14
C TYR A 249 10.30 -1.53 -23.48
N GLY A 250 9.23 -0.81 -23.81
CA GLY A 250 8.62 -0.78 -25.13
C GLY A 250 8.57 0.66 -25.67
N GLU A 251 8.09 0.80 -26.89
CA GLU A 251 7.86 2.08 -27.54
C GLU A 251 6.36 2.29 -27.75
N ILE A 252 5.91 3.53 -27.58
CA ILE A 252 4.57 3.97 -27.98
C ILE A 252 4.78 5.08 -29.01
N ALA A 253 4.23 4.89 -30.21
CA ALA A 253 4.37 5.84 -31.30
C ALA A 253 3.88 7.24 -30.87
N GLY A 254 4.71 8.26 -31.10
CA GLY A 254 4.43 9.65 -30.68
C GLY A 254 5.08 10.06 -29.36
N LEU A 255 5.70 9.13 -28.63
CA LEU A 255 6.55 9.45 -27.48
C LEU A 255 8.03 9.38 -27.85
N ASP A 256 8.81 10.33 -27.35
CA ASP A 256 10.28 10.34 -27.49
C ASP A 256 10.97 9.50 -26.40
N LYS A 257 10.22 9.10 -25.37
CA LYS A 257 10.72 8.34 -24.21
C LYS A 257 10.35 6.87 -24.35
N PRO A 258 11.26 5.94 -24.01
CA PRO A 258 10.88 4.54 -23.86
C PRO A 258 9.90 4.39 -22.70
N VAL A 259 8.94 3.47 -22.81
CA VAL A 259 7.87 3.25 -21.85
C VAL A 259 8.14 1.95 -21.11
N SER A 260 8.22 1.99 -19.77
CA SER A 260 8.38 0.80 -18.95
C SER A 260 7.24 -0.19 -19.24
N ARG A 261 7.56 -1.47 -19.44
CA ARG A 261 6.56 -2.52 -19.76
C ARG A 261 5.58 -2.80 -18.63
N LEU A 262 5.75 -2.18 -17.48
CA LEU A 262 4.80 -2.13 -16.37
C LEU A 262 4.51 -0.67 -16.04
N VAL A 263 3.26 -0.35 -15.70
CA VAL A 263 2.78 1.01 -15.44
C VAL A 263 2.25 1.12 -14.01
N MET A 264 2.81 2.04 -13.21
CA MET A 264 2.40 2.23 -11.83
C MET A 264 1.14 3.11 -11.74
N GLY A 265 0.04 2.55 -11.25
CA GLY A 265 -1.14 3.32 -10.86
C GLY A 265 -0.87 4.14 -9.59
N VAL A 266 -1.31 5.40 -9.57
CA VAL A 266 -1.15 6.29 -8.40
C VAL A 266 -2.38 6.33 -7.49
N ASP A 267 -3.43 5.56 -7.79
CA ASP A 267 -4.80 5.66 -7.26
C ASP A 267 -5.00 5.18 -5.81
N ASN A 268 -3.97 4.64 -5.18
CA ASN A 268 -4.05 3.93 -3.91
C ASN A 268 -3.03 4.41 -2.85
N GLN A 269 -2.39 5.56 -3.07
CA GLN A 269 -1.40 6.11 -2.15
C GLN A 269 -2.08 6.81 -0.97
N ALA A 270 -1.59 6.59 0.26
CA ALA A 270 -2.21 7.15 1.47
C ALA A 270 -1.85 8.64 1.68
N ASP A 271 -0.56 8.95 1.62
CA ASP A 271 0.01 10.29 1.81
C ASP A 271 1.28 10.45 0.96
N LEU A 272 1.87 11.65 0.96
CA LEU A 272 3.08 11.95 0.18
C LEU A 272 4.30 11.12 0.59
N ALA A 273 4.47 10.75 1.86
CA ALA A 273 5.61 9.97 2.32
C ALA A 273 5.51 8.52 1.82
N HIS A 274 4.32 7.93 1.93
CA HIS A 274 3.98 6.63 1.38
C HIS A 274 4.17 6.60 -0.15
N ALA A 275 3.57 7.56 -0.85
CA ALA A 275 3.69 7.71 -2.30
C ALA A 275 5.16 7.82 -2.72
N SER A 276 5.94 8.69 -2.05
CA SER A 276 7.36 8.88 -2.35
C SER A 276 8.15 7.59 -2.22
N ALA A 277 7.90 6.79 -1.17
CA ALA A 277 8.62 5.54 -0.99
C ALA A 277 8.26 4.48 -2.06
N ILE A 278 6.99 4.39 -2.46
CA ILE A 278 6.54 3.46 -3.51
C ILE A 278 7.06 3.90 -4.89
N PHE A 279 6.95 5.19 -5.21
CA PHE A 279 7.37 5.73 -6.50
C PHE A 279 8.89 5.72 -6.65
N ASP A 280 9.64 6.05 -5.59
CA ASP A 280 11.10 5.92 -5.57
C ASP A 280 11.50 4.47 -5.83
N HIS A 281 10.89 3.50 -5.14
CA HIS A 281 11.17 2.08 -5.35
C HIS A 281 10.92 1.66 -6.81
N PHE A 282 9.75 2.00 -7.36
CA PHE A 282 9.43 1.65 -8.75
C PHE A 282 10.41 2.29 -9.75
N PHE A 283 10.77 3.54 -9.54
CA PHE A 283 11.75 4.25 -10.37
C PHE A 283 13.14 3.61 -10.28
N GLU A 284 13.61 3.28 -9.07
CA GLU A 284 14.88 2.59 -8.86
C GLU A 284 14.92 1.22 -9.56
N GLN A 285 13.78 0.52 -9.64
CA GLN A 285 13.64 -0.72 -10.41
C GLN A 285 13.51 -0.52 -11.93
N GLY A 286 13.71 0.71 -12.43
CA GLY A 286 13.65 1.06 -13.85
C GLY A 286 12.26 1.44 -14.35
N GLY A 287 11.24 1.44 -13.49
CA GLY A 287 9.92 1.95 -13.84
C GLY A 287 9.97 3.44 -14.21
N ASN A 288 9.22 3.84 -15.22
CA ASN A 288 9.13 5.26 -15.58
C ASN A 288 7.74 5.72 -16.00
N THR A 289 6.77 4.81 -16.11
CA THR A 289 5.42 5.14 -16.58
C THR A 289 4.45 5.12 -15.41
N PHE A 290 3.78 6.25 -15.19
CA PHE A 290 2.86 6.46 -14.08
C PHE A 290 1.49 6.82 -14.61
N ASP A 291 0.48 6.18 -14.03
CA ASP A 291 -0.92 6.32 -14.41
C ASP A 291 -1.69 7.11 -13.37
N THR A 292 -2.20 8.26 -13.80
CA THR A 292 -3.02 9.17 -12.99
C THR A 292 -4.33 9.53 -13.70
N ALA A 293 -5.22 10.20 -12.97
CA ALA A 293 -6.47 10.70 -13.50
C ALA A 293 -7.01 11.85 -12.64
N TRP A 294 -7.73 12.76 -13.29
CA TRP A 294 -8.32 13.96 -12.70
C TRP A 294 -9.15 13.72 -11.43
N LEU A 295 -9.80 12.56 -11.33
CA LEU A 295 -10.70 12.21 -10.23
C LEU A 295 -10.04 11.44 -9.08
N TYR A 296 -8.83 10.91 -9.27
CA TYR A 296 -8.19 10.04 -8.29
C TYR A 296 -7.96 10.80 -6.98
N GLY A 297 -8.55 10.29 -5.88
CA GLY A 297 -8.59 10.98 -4.59
C GLY A 297 -9.21 12.37 -4.64
N GLY A 298 -10.18 12.62 -5.54
CA GLY A 298 -10.74 13.96 -5.75
C GLY A 298 -9.75 14.98 -6.33
N GLY A 299 -8.65 14.51 -6.93
CA GLY A 299 -7.55 15.32 -7.45
C GLY A 299 -6.32 15.36 -6.56
N GLU A 300 -6.41 14.90 -5.31
CA GLU A 300 -5.28 14.89 -4.37
C GLU A 300 -4.12 14.02 -4.88
N LEU A 301 -4.42 12.92 -5.58
CA LEU A 301 -3.39 11.99 -6.07
C LEU A 301 -2.56 12.57 -7.23
N GLU A 302 -3.14 13.49 -8.01
CA GLU A 302 -2.39 14.26 -9.02
C GLU A 302 -1.45 15.26 -8.38
N THR A 303 -1.94 16.01 -7.38
CA THR A 303 -1.14 16.97 -6.61
C THR A 303 0.02 16.26 -5.94
N ARG A 304 -0.24 15.12 -5.31
CA ARG A 304 0.77 14.32 -4.62
C ARG A 304 1.82 13.76 -5.59
N PHE A 305 1.39 13.22 -6.73
CA PHE A 305 2.30 12.76 -7.77
C PHE A 305 3.15 13.92 -8.31
N GLY A 306 2.54 15.08 -8.60
CA GLY A 306 3.25 16.28 -9.04
C GLY A 306 4.28 16.77 -8.02
N GLN A 307 3.94 16.74 -6.72
CA GLN A 307 4.88 17.06 -5.64
C GLN A 307 6.06 16.07 -5.59
N TRP A 308 5.81 14.76 -5.75
CA TRP A 308 6.90 13.77 -5.84
C TRP A 308 7.81 14.05 -7.04
N VAL A 309 7.25 14.27 -8.24
CA VAL A 309 8.02 14.61 -9.44
C VAL A 309 8.89 15.85 -9.21
N ARG A 310 8.36 16.86 -8.54
CA ARG A 310 9.10 18.09 -8.15
C ARG A 310 10.21 17.79 -7.15
N ASN A 311 9.92 17.07 -6.06
CA ASN A 311 10.89 16.72 -5.03
C ASN A 311 12.07 15.91 -5.60
N ARG A 312 11.85 15.17 -6.69
CA ARG A 312 12.90 14.36 -7.34
C ARG A 312 13.53 15.04 -8.55
N GLY A 313 12.86 16.00 -9.17
CA GLY A 313 13.33 16.66 -10.39
C GLY A 313 13.31 15.76 -11.62
N VAL A 314 12.36 14.81 -11.70
CA VAL A 314 12.38 13.69 -12.68
C VAL A 314 11.32 13.79 -13.79
N ARG A 315 10.70 14.96 -14.00
CA ARG A 315 9.59 15.11 -14.98
C ARG A 315 9.95 14.60 -16.38
N GLU A 316 11.18 14.88 -16.83
CA GLU A 316 11.67 14.47 -18.14
C GLU A 316 12.08 12.98 -18.20
N ASP A 317 12.29 12.34 -17.05
CA ASP A 317 12.66 10.92 -16.97
C ASP A 317 11.44 9.99 -16.88
N VAL A 318 10.25 10.55 -16.64
CA VAL A 318 8.99 9.81 -16.49
C VAL A 318 8.01 10.08 -17.65
N VAL A 319 7.17 9.09 -17.91
CA VAL A 319 6.01 9.12 -18.80
C VAL A 319 4.76 9.21 -17.93
N VAL A 320 3.99 10.28 -18.09
CA VAL A 320 2.78 10.55 -17.31
C VAL A 320 1.54 10.30 -18.17
N ILE A 321 0.71 9.35 -17.73
CA ILE A 321 -0.63 9.13 -18.27
C ILE A 321 -1.62 9.90 -17.42
N THR A 322 -2.37 10.82 -18.04
CA THR A 322 -3.43 11.59 -17.40
C THR A 322 -4.77 11.26 -18.02
N LYS A 323 -5.83 11.15 -17.21
CA LYS A 323 -7.18 10.89 -17.71
C LYS A 323 -8.20 11.92 -17.23
N GLY A 324 -9.06 12.39 -18.12
CA GLY A 324 -10.18 13.28 -17.83
C GLY A 324 -11.44 12.86 -18.59
N ALA A 325 -12.50 13.68 -18.58
CA ALA A 325 -13.81 13.32 -19.11
C ALA A 325 -14.39 12.05 -18.46
N HIS A 326 -14.51 12.08 -17.12
CA HIS A 326 -15.16 11.01 -16.36
C HIS A 326 -16.62 11.36 -16.03
N THR A 327 -17.50 10.36 -16.04
CA THR A 327 -18.91 10.49 -15.63
C THR A 327 -19.06 11.15 -14.24
N PRO A 328 -20.00 12.09 -14.04
CA PRO A 328 -21.01 12.57 -15.00
C PRO A 328 -20.50 13.64 -15.98
N PHE A 329 -19.29 14.17 -15.79
CA PHE A 329 -18.69 15.23 -16.61
C PHE A 329 -17.89 14.61 -17.76
N ASN A 330 -18.59 13.93 -18.66
CA ASN A 330 -18.02 13.22 -19.80
C ASN A 330 -18.51 13.81 -21.13
N ASP A 331 -17.92 14.94 -21.49
CA ASP A 331 -18.26 15.73 -22.67
C ASP A 331 -17.00 16.49 -23.17
N PRO A 332 -17.02 17.07 -24.39
CA PRO A 332 -15.86 17.74 -24.96
C PRO A 332 -15.36 18.96 -24.17
N GLU A 333 -16.24 19.72 -23.51
CA GLU A 333 -15.83 20.84 -22.66
C GLU A 333 -15.06 20.32 -21.43
N SER A 334 -15.57 19.25 -20.83
CA SER A 334 -14.97 18.57 -19.70
C SER A 334 -13.59 17.98 -20.00
N VAL A 335 -13.32 17.52 -21.23
CA VAL A 335 -11.96 17.12 -21.66
C VAL A 335 -10.96 18.25 -21.42
N SER A 336 -11.25 19.43 -21.97
CA SER A 336 -10.36 20.60 -21.87
C SER A 336 -10.19 21.07 -20.44
N ARG A 337 -11.30 21.25 -19.72
CA ARG A 337 -11.28 21.74 -18.35
C ARG A 337 -10.50 20.79 -17.43
N GLN A 338 -10.81 19.50 -17.48
CA GLN A 338 -10.16 18.51 -16.60
C GLN A 338 -8.70 18.30 -16.96
N LEU A 339 -8.31 18.35 -18.24
CA LEU A 339 -6.90 18.31 -18.64
C LEU A 339 -6.13 19.49 -18.02
N LEU A 340 -6.63 20.72 -18.17
CA LEU A 340 -5.92 21.91 -17.66
C LEU A 340 -5.79 21.90 -16.13
N GLU A 341 -6.85 21.49 -15.41
CA GLU A 341 -6.80 21.30 -13.95
C GLU A 341 -5.78 20.21 -13.56
N SER A 342 -5.73 19.11 -14.32
CA SER A 342 -4.77 18.01 -14.07
C SER A 342 -3.32 18.49 -14.25
N LEU A 343 -3.05 19.23 -15.33
CA LEU A 343 -1.73 19.79 -15.63
C LEU A 343 -1.27 20.78 -14.55
N GLU A 344 -2.18 21.62 -14.05
CA GLU A 344 -1.92 22.54 -12.94
C GLU A 344 -1.54 21.79 -11.66
N ARG A 345 -2.33 20.79 -11.25
CA ARG A 345 -2.07 19.97 -10.05
C ARG A 345 -0.74 19.21 -10.14
N GLN A 346 -0.47 18.64 -11.31
CA GLN A 346 0.75 17.89 -11.57
C GLN A 346 1.98 18.81 -11.72
N GLY A 347 1.78 20.12 -11.92
CA GLY A 347 2.85 21.10 -12.10
C GLY A 347 3.63 20.91 -13.40
N THR A 348 2.95 20.55 -14.49
CA THR A 348 3.54 20.28 -15.81
C THR A 348 2.68 20.89 -16.92
N ASP A 349 3.29 21.30 -18.03
CA ASP A 349 2.57 21.91 -19.17
C ASP A 349 2.01 20.86 -20.16
N TYR A 350 2.37 19.59 -19.98
CA TYR A 350 1.97 18.50 -20.87
C TYR A 350 1.78 17.16 -20.14
N ALA A 351 0.87 16.36 -20.68
CA ALA A 351 0.79 14.92 -20.44
C ALA A 351 1.49 14.17 -21.56
N ASP A 352 2.28 13.14 -21.23
CA ASP A 352 2.87 12.28 -22.25
C ASP A 352 1.75 11.50 -22.94
N ILE A 353 0.82 10.94 -22.15
CA ILE A 353 -0.38 10.28 -22.68
C ILE A 353 -1.61 10.90 -22.02
N TYR A 354 -2.60 11.30 -22.82
CA TYR A 354 -3.91 11.68 -22.31
C TYR A 354 -4.99 10.73 -22.81
N MET A 355 -5.88 10.29 -21.92
CA MET A 355 -7.01 9.45 -22.29
C MET A 355 -8.34 10.03 -21.81
N THR A 356 -9.38 9.91 -22.64
CA THR A 356 -10.76 10.04 -22.15
C THR A 356 -11.04 8.88 -21.19
N HIS A 357 -11.45 9.18 -19.96
CA HIS A 357 -11.47 8.21 -18.87
C HIS A 357 -12.68 7.27 -18.94
N ARG A 358 -13.78 7.72 -19.55
CA ARG A 358 -15.00 6.95 -19.80
C ARG A 358 -15.53 7.27 -21.19
N ASP A 359 -16.37 6.39 -21.73
CA ASP A 359 -17.13 6.70 -22.93
C ASP A 359 -18.48 7.40 -22.62
N ASN A 360 -18.92 8.26 -23.53
CA ASN A 360 -20.27 8.82 -23.55
C ASN A 360 -20.93 8.61 -24.92
N PRO A 361 -21.66 7.51 -25.11
CA PRO A 361 -22.33 7.18 -26.38
C PRO A 361 -23.34 8.22 -26.88
N ALA A 362 -23.81 9.13 -26.01
CA ALA A 362 -24.72 10.20 -26.41
C ALA A 362 -24.00 11.34 -27.17
N VAL A 363 -22.67 11.40 -27.10
CA VAL A 363 -21.85 12.39 -27.82
C VAL A 363 -21.14 11.71 -29.00
N PRO A 364 -21.21 12.28 -30.21
CA PRO A 364 -20.46 11.81 -31.36
C PRO A 364 -18.95 11.74 -31.09
N VAL A 365 -18.29 10.66 -31.52
CA VAL A 365 -16.85 10.46 -31.32
C VAL A 365 -16.01 11.62 -31.88
N GLY A 366 -16.46 12.22 -32.99
CA GLY A 366 -15.77 13.34 -33.63
C GLY A 366 -15.63 14.55 -32.73
N GLU A 367 -16.60 14.84 -31.86
CA GLU A 367 -16.51 15.99 -30.95
C GLU A 367 -15.40 15.80 -29.90
N PHE A 368 -15.16 14.56 -29.45
CA PHE A 368 -14.02 14.25 -28.59
C PHE A 368 -12.70 14.34 -29.35
N VAL A 369 -12.63 13.76 -30.56
CA VAL A 369 -11.44 13.79 -31.41
C VAL A 369 -11.02 15.22 -31.71
N ASP A 370 -11.98 16.11 -31.97
CA ASP A 370 -11.75 17.51 -32.28
C ASP A 370 -11.04 18.24 -31.14
N VAL A 371 -11.56 18.14 -29.92
CA VAL A 371 -10.95 18.79 -28.75
C VAL A 371 -9.58 18.17 -28.42
N ILE A 372 -9.43 16.86 -28.56
CA ILE A 372 -8.15 16.19 -28.32
C ILE A 372 -7.09 16.65 -29.33
N ASP A 373 -7.43 16.73 -30.62
CA ASP A 373 -6.54 17.21 -31.68
C ASP A 373 -6.08 18.66 -31.42
N GLU A 374 -6.97 19.52 -30.92
CA GLU A 374 -6.61 20.87 -30.48
C GLU A 374 -5.53 20.87 -29.39
N HIS A 375 -5.66 20.03 -28.36
CA HIS A 375 -4.67 19.95 -27.28
C HIS A 375 -3.35 19.27 -27.71
N ILE A 376 -3.40 18.34 -28.66
CA ILE A 376 -2.19 17.80 -29.30
C ILE A 376 -1.45 18.90 -30.05
N ARG A 377 -2.15 19.67 -30.91
CA ARG A 377 -1.55 20.79 -31.65
C ARG A 377 -1.04 21.91 -30.73
N ALA A 378 -1.69 22.11 -29.59
CA ALA A 378 -1.24 23.04 -28.56
C ALA A 378 -0.04 22.53 -27.74
N GLY A 379 0.42 21.29 -27.95
CA GLY A 379 1.55 20.70 -27.23
C GLY A 379 1.24 20.30 -25.79
N ARG A 380 -0.05 20.19 -25.41
CA ARG A 380 -0.47 19.76 -24.06
C ARG A 380 -0.60 18.25 -23.94
N ILE A 381 -0.76 17.55 -25.06
CA ILE A 381 -0.84 16.09 -25.17
C ILE A 381 0.21 15.64 -26.19
N ARG A 382 1.01 14.60 -25.90
CA ARG A 382 1.87 13.97 -26.92
C ARG A 382 1.14 12.84 -27.64
N VAL A 383 0.52 11.95 -26.86
CA VAL A 383 -0.23 10.80 -27.36
C VAL A 383 -1.64 10.81 -26.77
N ALA A 384 -2.65 10.57 -27.61
CA ALA A 384 -4.03 10.45 -27.16
C ALA A 384 -4.54 9.02 -27.22
N GLY A 385 -5.46 8.72 -26.30
CA GLY A 385 -6.16 7.45 -26.23
C GLY A 385 -7.53 7.54 -25.59
N ALA A 386 -8.09 6.37 -25.34
CA ALA A 386 -9.37 6.21 -24.68
C ALA A 386 -9.27 5.14 -23.58
N SER A 387 -10.12 5.25 -22.56
CA SER A 387 -10.26 4.27 -21.49
C SER A 387 -11.74 3.97 -21.28
N ASN A 388 -12.06 2.68 -21.21
CA ASN A 388 -13.42 2.17 -21.11
C ASN A 388 -14.28 2.52 -22.33
N TRP A 389 -13.72 2.31 -23.52
CA TRP A 389 -14.42 2.45 -24.80
C TRP A 389 -14.53 1.09 -25.48
N THR A 390 -15.64 0.83 -26.15
CA THR A 390 -15.78 -0.41 -26.94
C THR A 390 -14.88 -0.38 -28.18
N PRO A 391 -14.50 -1.54 -28.72
CA PRO A 391 -13.79 -1.66 -30.01
C PRO A 391 -14.40 -0.80 -31.13
N GLU A 392 -15.73 -0.82 -31.26
CA GLU A 392 -16.46 -0.10 -32.30
C GLU A 392 -16.38 1.42 -32.11
N ARG A 393 -16.45 1.91 -30.88
CA ARG A 393 -16.32 3.34 -30.57
C ARG A 393 -14.89 3.82 -30.81
N PHE A 394 -13.89 2.99 -30.50
CA PHE A 394 -12.49 3.27 -30.78
C PHE A 394 -12.21 3.35 -32.29
N ASP A 395 -12.71 2.38 -33.07
CA ASP A 395 -12.59 2.39 -34.53
C ASP A 395 -13.29 3.62 -35.13
N ALA A 396 -14.52 3.93 -34.71
CA ALA A 396 -15.26 5.10 -35.19
C ALA A 396 -14.52 6.42 -34.93
N ALA A 397 -13.86 6.57 -33.78
CA ALA A 397 -13.05 7.76 -33.47
C ALA A 397 -11.86 7.89 -34.44
N ASN A 398 -11.19 6.79 -34.73
CA ASN A 398 -10.03 6.76 -35.63
C ASN A 398 -10.39 6.92 -37.11
N GLU A 399 -11.52 6.36 -37.54
CA GLU A 399 -12.09 6.60 -38.87
C GLU A 399 -12.42 8.08 -39.05
N TYR A 400 -13.07 8.70 -38.06
CA TYR A 400 -13.35 10.13 -38.08
C TYR A 400 -12.06 10.97 -38.12
N ALA A 401 -11.07 10.65 -37.28
CA ALA A 401 -9.79 11.35 -37.26
C ALA A 401 -9.11 11.31 -38.63
N THR A 402 -9.06 10.12 -39.24
CA THR A 402 -8.48 9.92 -40.58
C THR A 402 -9.22 10.72 -41.65
N ALA A 403 -10.56 10.63 -41.68
CA ALA A 403 -11.39 11.32 -42.66
C ALA A 403 -11.28 12.86 -42.58
N ASN A 404 -10.92 13.39 -41.40
CA ASN A 404 -10.83 14.83 -41.16
C ASN A 404 -9.37 15.33 -41.02
N GLY A 405 -8.36 14.48 -41.26
CA GLY A 405 -6.94 14.87 -41.16
C GLY A 405 -6.52 15.29 -39.75
N LYS A 406 -7.04 14.61 -38.72
CA LYS A 406 -6.78 14.85 -37.30
C LYS A 406 -5.97 13.72 -36.68
N HIS A 407 -5.39 13.97 -35.51
CA HIS A 407 -4.73 12.91 -34.74
C HIS A 407 -5.77 11.98 -34.12
N GLY A 408 -5.60 10.66 -34.34
CA GLY A 408 -6.45 9.63 -33.77
C GLY A 408 -6.01 9.15 -32.38
N PHE A 409 -6.80 8.26 -31.81
CA PHE A 409 -6.46 7.54 -30.58
C PHE A 409 -5.56 6.36 -30.91
N THR A 410 -4.39 6.31 -30.28
CA THR A 410 -3.36 5.29 -30.55
C THR A 410 -3.17 4.30 -29.40
N VAL A 411 -3.78 4.60 -28.24
CA VAL A 411 -3.72 3.76 -27.05
C VAL A 411 -5.11 3.54 -26.44
N LEU A 412 -5.33 2.35 -25.88
CA LEU A 412 -6.58 1.95 -25.22
C LEU A 412 -6.28 1.47 -23.78
N SER A 413 -7.05 1.91 -22.79
CA SER A 413 -6.94 1.50 -21.39
C SER A 413 -8.24 0.86 -20.90
N ASN A 414 -8.47 -0.40 -21.31
CA ASN A 414 -9.58 -1.24 -20.86
C ASN A 414 -9.09 -2.36 -19.94
N HIS A 415 -10.00 -2.99 -19.20
CA HIS A 415 -9.64 -4.14 -18.38
C HIS A 415 -9.19 -5.33 -19.25
N PHE A 416 -8.04 -5.88 -18.91
CA PHE A 416 -7.52 -7.10 -19.52
C PHE A 416 -6.60 -7.81 -18.54
N GLY A 417 -6.70 -9.13 -18.45
CA GLY A 417 -5.89 -9.93 -17.55
C GLY A 417 -6.00 -11.41 -17.90
N LEU A 418 -5.26 -12.25 -17.16
CA LEU A 418 -5.39 -13.71 -17.29
C LEU A 418 -6.78 -14.19 -16.87
N ALA A 419 -7.29 -13.71 -15.72
CA ALA A 419 -8.67 -13.95 -15.37
C ALA A 419 -9.58 -13.15 -16.30
N GLU A 420 -10.54 -13.81 -16.93
CA GLU A 420 -11.55 -13.13 -17.73
C GLU A 420 -12.49 -12.34 -16.82
N ALA A 421 -12.86 -11.13 -17.23
CA ALA A 421 -13.86 -10.35 -16.54
C ALA A 421 -15.24 -10.98 -16.78
N LEU A 422 -15.93 -11.38 -15.71
CA LEU A 422 -17.34 -11.74 -15.77
C LEU A 422 -18.24 -10.50 -15.65
N ASP A 423 -17.70 -9.47 -15.00
CA ASP A 423 -18.26 -8.16 -14.80
C ASP A 423 -17.09 -7.18 -14.54
N VAL A 424 -17.37 -5.89 -14.47
CA VAL A 424 -16.40 -4.84 -14.15
C VAL A 424 -16.61 -4.29 -12.73
N PRO A 425 -15.53 -3.95 -11.99
CA PRO A 425 -15.65 -3.43 -10.63
C PRO A 425 -16.46 -2.13 -10.55
N TRP A 426 -16.31 -1.24 -11.54
CA TRP A 426 -16.92 0.08 -11.56
C TRP A 426 -17.89 0.24 -12.72
N ALA A 427 -19.03 0.88 -12.47
CA ALA A 427 -20.02 1.15 -13.53
C ALA A 427 -19.42 2.01 -14.66
N GLY A 428 -19.78 1.69 -15.90
CA GLY A 428 -19.26 2.35 -17.10
C GLY A 428 -17.83 1.97 -17.48
N CYS A 429 -17.27 0.94 -16.86
CA CYS A 429 -16.02 0.33 -17.31
C CYS A 429 -16.24 -0.69 -18.42
N GLU A 430 -15.24 -0.88 -19.27
CA GLU A 430 -15.23 -1.89 -20.33
C GLU A 430 -14.05 -2.85 -20.15
N HIS A 431 -14.20 -4.08 -20.63
CA HIS A 431 -13.13 -5.06 -20.69
C HIS A 431 -12.91 -5.55 -22.11
N VAL A 432 -11.72 -6.09 -22.38
CA VAL A 432 -11.34 -6.68 -23.66
C VAL A 432 -10.79 -8.11 -23.48
N THR A 433 -11.22 -8.80 -22.41
CA THR A 433 -10.78 -10.17 -22.10
C THR A 433 -11.43 -11.25 -22.96
N ASP A 434 -12.54 -10.95 -23.64
CA ASP A 434 -13.23 -11.92 -24.49
C ASP A 434 -12.48 -12.18 -25.80
N ARG A 435 -12.81 -13.30 -26.44
CA ARG A 435 -12.14 -13.77 -27.67
C ARG A 435 -12.26 -12.78 -28.84
N ALA A 436 -13.40 -12.11 -29.00
CA ALA A 436 -13.60 -11.19 -30.12
C ALA A 436 -12.75 -9.93 -29.95
N SER A 437 -12.74 -9.36 -28.74
CA SER A 437 -11.89 -8.21 -28.40
C SER A 437 -10.40 -8.53 -28.51
N LYS A 438 -9.94 -9.71 -28.05
CA LYS A 438 -8.56 -10.17 -28.23
C LYS A 438 -8.15 -10.23 -29.70
N ALA A 439 -9.00 -10.78 -30.56
CA ALA A 439 -8.75 -10.83 -32.01
C ALA A 439 -8.71 -9.43 -32.63
N TRP A 440 -9.60 -8.54 -32.20
CA TRP A 440 -9.63 -7.14 -32.65
C TRP A 440 -8.34 -6.39 -32.27
N LEU A 441 -7.84 -6.57 -31.03
CA LEU A 441 -6.57 -5.98 -30.56
C LEU A 441 -5.39 -6.44 -31.42
N GLU A 442 -5.32 -7.73 -31.74
CA GLU A 442 -4.28 -8.32 -32.59
C GLU A 442 -4.38 -7.83 -34.05
N GLU A 443 -5.56 -7.87 -34.66
CA GLU A 443 -5.79 -7.45 -36.05
C GLU A 443 -5.40 -5.98 -36.28
N ARG A 444 -5.73 -5.11 -35.33
CA ARG A 444 -5.46 -3.67 -35.42
C ARG A 444 -4.15 -3.25 -34.77
N ASN A 445 -3.45 -4.19 -34.12
CA ASN A 445 -2.22 -3.94 -33.36
C ASN A 445 -2.36 -2.76 -32.38
N VAL A 446 -3.47 -2.72 -31.64
CA VAL A 446 -3.77 -1.63 -30.70
C VAL A 446 -2.86 -1.72 -29.49
N THR A 447 -2.25 -0.59 -29.11
CA THR A 447 -1.47 -0.50 -27.88
C THR A 447 -2.42 -0.45 -26.68
N LEU A 448 -2.36 -1.48 -25.84
CA LEU A 448 -3.21 -1.64 -24.67
C LEU A 448 -2.44 -1.29 -23.39
N LEU A 449 -3.03 -0.45 -22.54
CA LEU A 449 -2.55 -0.14 -21.19
C LEU A 449 -3.58 -0.67 -20.18
N PRO A 450 -3.62 -1.98 -19.92
CA PRO A 450 -4.77 -2.54 -19.24
C PRO A 450 -4.76 -2.32 -17.72
N TRP A 451 -5.87 -1.83 -17.19
CA TRP A 451 -6.12 -1.77 -15.76
C TRP A 451 -6.63 -3.12 -15.22
N SER A 452 -6.52 -3.34 -13.91
CA SER A 452 -6.81 -4.64 -13.25
C SER A 452 -6.10 -5.84 -13.90
N SER A 453 -4.87 -5.64 -14.40
CA SER A 453 -4.07 -6.67 -15.09
C SER A 453 -3.84 -7.96 -14.29
N GLN A 454 -3.90 -7.87 -12.96
CA GLN A 454 -3.75 -9.00 -12.04
C GLN A 454 -5.05 -9.29 -11.25
N ALA A 455 -6.20 -8.91 -11.82
CA ALA A 455 -7.54 -9.26 -11.34
C ALA A 455 -7.77 -8.99 -9.84
N ARG A 456 -7.38 -7.80 -9.37
CA ARG A 456 -7.53 -7.35 -7.97
C ARG A 456 -6.93 -8.32 -6.93
N GLY A 457 -5.88 -9.03 -7.33
CA GLY A 457 -5.18 -9.98 -6.48
C GLY A 457 -5.79 -11.38 -6.47
N PHE A 458 -6.63 -11.74 -7.44
CA PHE A 458 -7.19 -13.10 -7.59
C PHE A 458 -6.09 -14.19 -7.49
N PHE A 459 -4.91 -13.93 -8.07
CA PHE A 459 -3.77 -14.86 -8.11
C PHE A 459 -2.81 -14.78 -6.91
N THR A 460 -3.23 -14.20 -5.78
CA THR A 460 -2.39 -14.06 -4.56
C THR A 460 -2.68 -15.10 -3.48
N GLY A 461 -3.56 -16.07 -3.74
CA GLY A 461 -4.02 -17.07 -2.77
C GLY A 461 -5.23 -16.64 -1.93
N ARG A 462 -5.70 -15.39 -2.11
CA ARG A 462 -6.93 -14.88 -1.47
C ARG A 462 -8.21 -15.36 -2.14
N ALA A 463 -8.16 -15.70 -3.44
CA ALA A 463 -9.30 -16.27 -4.14
C ALA A 463 -9.35 -17.77 -3.89
N ARG A 464 -10.45 -18.23 -3.28
CA ARG A 464 -10.75 -19.66 -3.13
C ARG A 464 -12.26 -19.87 -3.32
N PRO A 465 -12.71 -20.98 -3.94
CA PRO A 465 -14.13 -21.21 -4.20
C PRO A 465 -15.01 -21.17 -2.95
N ASP A 466 -14.47 -21.54 -1.78
CA ASP A 466 -15.13 -21.55 -0.48
C ASP A 466 -15.06 -20.21 0.28
N VAL A 467 -14.29 -19.24 -0.21
CA VAL A 467 -14.09 -17.93 0.42
C VAL A 467 -14.79 -16.84 -0.39
N THR A 468 -15.88 -16.30 0.15
CA THR A 468 -16.74 -15.31 -0.54
C THR A 468 -16.87 -13.98 0.23
N THR A 469 -15.94 -13.71 1.14
CA THR A 469 -15.94 -12.49 1.99
C THR A 469 -15.69 -11.21 1.19
N ASP A 470 -15.04 -11.30 0.03
CA ASP A 470 -14.87 -10.19 -0.92
C ASP A 470 -15.91 -10.31 -2.05
N ALA A 471 -17.05 -9.65 -1.88
CA ALA A 471 -18.18 -9.73 -2.80
C ALA A 471 -17.84 -9.20 -4.21
N GLU A 472 -16.92 -8.24 -4.32
CA GLU A 472 -16.53 -7.69 -5.61
C GLU A 472 -15.61 -8.64 -6.37
N LEU A 473 -14.64 -9.25 -5.69
CA LEU A 473 -13.78 -10.29 -6.26
C LEU A 473 -14.62 -11.47 -6.78
N VAL A 474 -15.61 -11.90 -5.99
CA VAL A 474 -16.55 -12.96 -6.38
C VAL A 474 -17.33 -12.56 -7.64
N ARG A 475 -17.98 -11.39 -7.63
CA ARG A 475 -18.79 -10.93 -8.77
C ARG A 475 -17.98 -10.82 -10.07
N CYS A 476 -16.77 -10.27 -10.01
CA CYS A 476 -16.02 -9.95 -11.22
C CYS A 476 -15.21 -11.13 -11.78
N TYR A 477 -14.82 -12.10 -10.94
CA TYR A 477 -13.81 -13.09 -11.32
C TYR A 477 -14.12 -14.55 -10.95
N TYR A 478 -15.09 -14.86 -10.08
CA TYR A 478 -15.32 -16.25 -9.68
C TYR A 478 -16.11 -17.02 -10.75
N SER A 479 -15.40 -17.87 -11.49
CA SER A 479 -15.97 -18.92 -12.34
C SER A 479 -15.08 -20.16 -12.32
N ASP A 480 -15.63 -21.30 -12.74
CA ASP A 480 -14.88 -22.54 -12.90
C ASP A 480 -13.69 -22.35 -13.86
N GLU A 481 -13.87 -21.60 -14.95
CA GLU A 481 -12.79 -21.29 -15.89
C GLU A 481 -11.67 -20.47 -15.23
N ASN A 482 -11.99 -19.41 -14.49
CA ASN A 482 -10.97 -18.58 -13.84
C ASN A 482 -10.24 -19.33 -12.72
N PHE A 483 -10.91 -20.23 -11.99
CA PHE A 483 -10.22 -21.11 -11.04
C PHE A 483 -9.32 -22.13 -11.74
N GLU A 484 -9.68 -22.62 -12.92
CA GLU A 484 -8.77 -23.43 -13.73
C GLU A 484 -7.56 -22.60 -14.20
N ARG A 485 -7.75 -21.34 -14.60
CA ARG A 485 -6.64 -20.42 -14.91
C ARG A 485 -5.73 -20.18 -13.70
N LEU A 486 -6.28 -20.05 -12.50
CA LEU A 486 -5.51 -19.97 -11.25
C LEU A 486 -4.67 -21.23 -11.03
N ARG A 487 -5.29 -22.41 -11.13
CA ARG A 487 -4.57 -23.70 -10.98
C ARG A 487 -3.43 -23.84 -12.00
N ARG A 488 -3.67 -23.44 -13.25
CA ARG A 488 -2.66 -23.42 -14.33
C ARG A 488 -1.53 -22.43 -14.03
N ALA A 489 -1.86 -21.24 -13.54
CA ALA A 489 -0.89 -20.24 -13.12
C ALA A 489 -0.05 -20.72 -11.93
N GLU A 490 -0.64 -21.39 -10.94
CA GLU A 490 0.06 -22.00 -9.81
C GLU A 490 1.03 -23.11 -10.24
N GLN A 491 0.63 -23.92 -11.22
CA GLN A 491 1.49 -24.96 -11.78
C GLN A 491 2.74 -24.36 -12.45
N LEU A 492 2.57 -23.39 -13.35
CA LEU A 492 3.72 -22.72 -13.98
C LEU A 492 4.54 -21.91 -12.98
N ALA A 493 3.89 -21.28 -12.00
CA ALA A 493 4.55 -20.55 -10.93
C ALA A 493 5.56 -21.44 -10.18
N ALA A 494 5.19 -22.70 -9.89
CA ALA A 494 6.10 -23.66 -9.28
C ALA A 494 7.28 -24.03 -10.19
N GLU A 495 7.09 -24.10 -11.50
CA GLU A 495 8.16 -24.37 -12.48
C GLU A 495 9.15 -23.20 -12.59
N PHE A 496 8.65 -21.95 -12.56
CA PHE A 496 9.46 -20.74 -12.67
C PHE A 496 10.03 -20.25 -11.32
N GLY A 497 9.55 -20.78 -10.19
CA GLY A 497 9.97 -20.33 -8.86
C GLY A 497 9.47 -18.92 -8.50
N VAL A 498 8.29 -18.54 -8.99
CA VAL A 498 7.67 -17.22 -8.78
C VAL A 498 6.25 -17.38 -8.22
N PRO A 499 5.61 -16.33 -7.67
CA PRO A 499 4.20 -16.38 -7.31
C PRO A 499 3.25 -16.50 -8.51
N ALA A 500 2.06 -17.08 -8.34
CA ALA A 500 1.05 -17.18 -9.41
C ALA A 500 0.64 -15.82 -9.99
N THR A 501 0.64 -14.76 -9.18
CA THR A 501 0.39 -13.38 -9.64
C THR A 501 1.44 -12.87 -10.64
N ALA A 502 2.66 -13.39 -10.61
CA ALA A 502 3.69 -13.08 -11.60
C ALA A 502 3.44 -13.78 -12.94
N ILE A 503 2.92 -15.01 -12.92
CA ILE A 503 2.48 -15.69 -14.16
C ILE A 503 1.30 -14.95 -14.80
N ALA A 504 0.35 -14.46 -14.00
CA ALA A 504 -0.76 -13.65 -14.51
C ALA A 504 -0.27 -12.36 -15.17
N LEU A 505 0.73 -11.68 -14.60
CA LEU A 505 1.36 -10.52 -15.24
C LEU A 505 2.09 -10.91 -16.53
N ALA A 506 2.89 -11.98 -16.50
CA ALA A 506 3.64 -12.47 -17.65
C ALA A 506 2.73 -12.83 -18.82
N TYR A 507 1.55 -13.38 -18.54
CA TYR A 507 0.52 -13.65 -19.55
C TYR A 507 0.08 -12.36 -20.28
N VAL A 508 -0.14 -11.27 -19.55
CA VAL A 508 -0.51 -9.98 -20.16
C VAL A 508 0.64 -9.40 -20.98
N LEU A 509 1.88 -9.57 -20.51
CA LEU A 509 3.07 -9.09 -21.21
C LEU A 509 3.40 -9.89 -22.48
N ALA A 510 2.94 -11.13 -22.59
CA ALA A 510 3.22 -12.06 -23.69
C ALA A 510 2.19 -12.02 -24.83
N GLN A 511 1.24 -11.08 -24.79
CA GLN A 511 0.24 -10.93 -25.85
C GLN A 511 0.87 -10.54 -27.19
N PRO A 512 0.26 -10.92 -28.34
CA PRO A 512 0.79 -10.62 -29.67
C PRO A 512 0.62 -9.15 -30.09
N PHE A 513 -0.04 -8.33 -29.27
CA PHE A 513 -0.21 -6.89 -29.43
C PHE A 513 0.51 -6.12 -28.29
N PRO A 514 0.87 -4.84 -28.47
CA PRO A 514 1.64 -4.10 -27.48
C PRO A 514 0.85 -3.89 -26.17
N THR A 515 1.32 -4.48 -25.08
CA THR A 515 0.72 -4.32 -23.74
C THR A 515 1.62 -3.58 -22.75
N PHE A 516 1.06 -2.69 -21.96
CA PHE A 516 1.73 -2.00 -20.83
C PHE A 516 0.83 -2.10 -19.58
N PRO A 517 0.77 -3.27 -18.92
CA PRO A 517 -0.13 -3.52 -17.80
C PRO A 517 0.02 -2.51 -16.66
N LEU A 518 -1.12 -2.03 -16.17
CA LEU A 518 -1.18 -1.22 -14.94
C LEU A 518 -1.24 -2.15 -13.72
N PHE A 519 -0.45 -1.82 -12.71
CA PHE A 519 -0.49 -2.44 -11.38
C PHE A 519 -0.53 -1.37 -10.28
N GLY A 520 -1.08 -1.72 -9.12
CA GLY A 520 -1.28 -0.82 -7.99
C GLY A 520 -0.89 -1.46 -6.67
N PRO A 521 0.41 -1.60 -6.37
CA PRO A 521 0.89 -2.07 -5.08
C PRO A 521 0.65 -1.02 -3.99
N ARG A 522 0.32 -1.46 -2.79
CA ARG A 522 0.25 -0.64 -1.56
C ARG A 522 1.48 -0.78 -0.69
N THR A 523 2.35 -1.75 -0.99
CA THR A 523 3.59 -1.93 -0.25
C THR A 523 4.74 -2.22 -1.22
N ILE A 524 5.97 -1.96 -0.79
CA ILE A 524 7.17 -2.32 -1.56
C ILE A 524 7.24 -3.83 -1.80
N ALA A 525 6.80 -4.64 -0.83
CA ALA A 525 6.75 -6.10 -0.97
C ALA A 525 5.77 -6.55 -2.07
N GLU A 526 4.58 -5.93 -2.15
CA GLU A 526 3.62 -6.18 -3.23
C GLU A 526 4.18 -5.76 -4.61
N ALA A 527 4.87 -4.61 -4.65
CA ALA A 527 5.53 -4.13 -5.87
C ALA A 527 6.57 -5.15 -6.37
N ARG A 528 7.50 -5.56 -5.49
CA ARG A 528 8.54 -6.56 -5.80
C ARG A 528 7.94 -7.89 -6.25
N SER A 529 6.96 -8.40 -5.49
CA SER A 529 6.28 -9.67 -5.81
C SER A 529 5.69 -9.66 -7.21
N SER A 530 4.96 -8.59 -7.54
CA SER A 530 4.35 -8.44 -8.88
C SER A 530 5.41 -8.30 -9.97
N MET A 531 6.46 -7.52 -9.74
CA MET A 531 7.54 -7.28 -10.71
C MET A 531 8.36 -8.53 -11.06
N THR A 532 8.30 -9.60 -10.26
CA THR A 532 8.91 -10.89 -10.65
C THR A 532 8.31 -11.47 -11.94
N GLY A 533 7.09 -11.06 -12.35
CA GLY A 533 6.53 -11.42 -13.65
C GLY A 533 7.31 -10.88 -14.85
N LEU A 534 8.14 -9.84 -14.66
CA LEU A 534 8.98 -9.26 -15.73
C LEU A 534 10.12 -10.19 -16.17
N SER A 535 10.53 -11.14 -15.34
CA SER A 535 11.57 -12.12 -15.69
C SER A 535 11.02 -13.42 -16.29
N VAL A 536 9.70 -13.57 -16.36
CA VAL A 536 9.04 -14.77 -16.88
C VAL A 536 8.80 -14.61 -18.38
N THR A 537 9.38 -15.51 -19.18
CA THR A 537 9.11 -15.60 -20.62
C THR A 537 8.20 -16.80 -20.89
N LEU A 538 6.96 -16.55 -21.28
CA LEU A 538 6.00 -17.58 -21.65
C LEU A 538 6.07 -17.91 -23.14
N THR A 539 5.99 -19.20 -23.50
CA THR A 539 5.86 -19.61 -24.90
C THR A 539 4.42 -19.39 -25.40
N PRO A 540 4.19 -19.28 -26.73
CA PRO A 540 2.84 -19.20 -27.28
C PRO A 540 1.92 -20.34 -26.82
N GLU A 541 2.45 -21.56 -26.67
CA GLU A 541 1.71 -22.72 -26.16
C GLU A 541 1.33 -22.54 -24.69
N GLN A 542 2.23 -22.00 -23.86
CA GLN A 542 1.92 -21.70 -22.45
C GLN A 542 0.87 -20.58 -22.33
N VAL A 543 0.92 -19.58 -23.20
CA VAL A 543 -0.10 -18.50 -23.25
C VAL A 543 -1.45 -19.05 -23.72
N ALA A 544 -1.48 -19.96 -24.70
CA ALA A 544 -2.71 -20.66 -25.11
C ALA A 544 -3.28 -21.51 -23.97
N TRP A 545 -2.40 -22.22 -23.26
CA TRP A 545 -2.74 -23.07 -22.13
C TRP A 545 -3.25 -22.28 -20.94
N LEU A 546 -2.63 -21.17 -20.59
CA LEU A 546 -3.18 -20.30 -19.55
C LEU A 546 -4.56 -19.74 -19.93
N ASP A 547 -4.81 -19.48 -21.22
CA ASP A 547 -6.07 -18.90 -21.70
C ASP A 547 -7.17 -19.94 -22.04
N LEU A 548 -6.95 -21.22 -21.74
CA LEU A 548 -7.88 -22.33 -22.00
C LEU A 548 -8.22 -22.53 -23.50
N ARG A 549 -7.22 -22.36 -24.38
CA ARG A 549 -7.40 -22.47 -25.85
C ARG A 549 -6.91 -23.80 -26.45
N ASP A 550 -6.59 -24.78 -25.60
CA ASP A 550 -5.93 -26.04 -25.96
C ASP A 550 -6.87 -27.13 -26.47
#